data_AF-A0A095BWT2-F1
#
_entry.id   AF-A0A095BWT2-F1
#
_cell.length_a   1.000
_cell.length_b   1.000
_cell.length_c   1.000
_cell.angle_alpha   90.00
_cell.angle_beta   90.00
_cell.angle_gamma   90.00
#
_symmetry.space_group_name_H-M   'P 1'
#
loop_
_entity.id
_entity.type
_entity.pdbx_description
1 polymer ?
#
loop_
_entity_poly.entity_id
_entity_poly.type
_entity_poly.pdbx_seq_one_letter_code
_entity_poly.pdbx_strand_id
1 'polypeptide(L)'
;DTEEEPLNKIIFHLKSVIFKRRREGLDIFPSDIEDYRCRINRVLNAPSEDDMKKLYDRLNEVDKEMNSINNVDGEERSLRTQLAETEFSLKSLDEKLRDHESQIAKLKSLDEERTEVLKELELKNKEAEQQLATVRAKVKEQEDAGYGRLAQEYIMLRERVDARLHAKDDLIKEVEQKELDYTRSEGTIAPTLDAYNRLVGSLRKPPFSQITKNCNLEVCTYRKGFDIAKQLPLLVQNVKACVEQLTLALTSKEQRLSELVERLETLQSSIDSSELPDVQAKLDEVKIDLAKLDELLAEEYSAHTKAEEEYVSLCSHRAKELEQLKKQLIDDEQRQTELSGKLEEIIQERVKITSYIENISQQLSVFVPYIESYFKTKESANRTWQMHINILREEVQSAARRIENKVRKALEENSLSE
;
A
#
# COMPACT_ATOMS: atom_id res chain seq x y z
N ASP A 1 125.46 -64.34 19.25
CA ASP A 1 126.58 -65.29 19.14
C ASP A 1 126.10 -66.64 18.67
N THR A 2 126.18 -66.83 17.36
CA THR A 2 126.14 -68.12 16.66
C THR A 2 127.25 -68.03 15.63
N GLU A 3 128.10 -69.04 15.50
CA GLU A 3 129.15 -69.03 14.46
C GLU A 3 128.47 -69.05 13.08
N GLU A 4 128.44 -67.91 12.40
CA GLU A 4 127.87 -67.83 11.05
C GLU A 4 128.73 -68.65 10.10
N GLU A 5 128.17 -69.74 9.60
CA GLU A 5 128.85 -70.58 8.63
C GLU A 5 129.07 -69.77 7.35
N PRO A 6 130.33 -69.48 6.95
CA PRO A 6 130.58 -68.51 5.89
C PRO A 6 129.96 -69.01 4.58
N LEU A 7 129.34 -68.11 3.82
CA LEU A 7 128.56 -68.44 2.61
C LEU A 7 129.32 -69.37 1.64
N ASN A 8 130.63 -69.17 1.50
CA ASN A 8 131.51 -70.02 0.69
C ASN A 8 131.56 -71.48 1.16
N LYS A 9 131.48 -71.76 2.47
CA LYS A 9 131.44 -73.11 3.05
C LYS A 9 130.07 -73.78 2.83
N ILE A 10 128.97 -73.03 2.98
CA ILE A 10 127.62 -73.51 2.65
C ILE A 10 127.54 -73.88 1.16
N ILE A 11 128.02 -73.00 0.27
CA ILE A 11 128.08 -73.24 -1.18
C ILE A 11 129.04 -74.38 -1.54
N PHE A 12 130.17 -74.53 -0.83
CA PHE A 12 131.11 -75.64 -1.03
C PHE A 12 130.49 -76.98 -0.63
N HIS A 13 129.75 -77.04 0.49
CA HIS A 13 129.03 -78.25 0.91
C HIS A 13 127.86 -78.58 -0.05
N LEU A 14 127.08 -77.59 -0.50
CA LEU A 14 126.08 -77.77 -1.56
C LEU A 14 126.71 -78.35 -2.84
N LYS A 15 127.80 -77.75 -3.34
CA LYS A 15 128.55 -78.26 -4.50
C LYS A 15 129.09 -79.68 -4.27
N SER A 16 129.53 -80.00 -3.05
CA SER A 16 130.04 -81.33 -2.68
C SER A 16 128.92 -82.39 -2.67
N VAL A 17 127.73 -82.06 -2.15
CA VAL A 17 126.55 -82.95 -2.17
C VAL A 17 126.07 -83.17 -3.60
N ILE A 18 125.96 -82.11 -4.40
CA ILE A 18 125.63 -82.15 -5.83
C ILE A 18 126.62 -83.03 -6.60
N PHE A 19 127.92 -82.86 -6.36
CA PHE A 19 128.97 -83.63 -7.01
C PHE A 19 128.94 -85.11 -6.58
N LYS A 20 128.70 -85.38 -5.30
CA LYS A 20 128.60 -86.75 -4.77
C LYS A 20 127.38 -87.49 -5.33
N ARG A 21 126.19 -86.90 -5.32
CA ARG A 21 124.98 -87.47 -5.96
C ARG A 21 125.19 -87.77 -7.44
N ARG A 22 125.73 -86.82 -8.21
CA ARG A 22 126.07 -87.03 -9.63
C ARG A 22 127.09 -88.16 -9.85
N ARG A 23 128.11 -88.29 -8.99
CA ARG A 23 129.07 -89.40 -9.03
C ARG A 23 128.44 -90.75 -8.68
N GLU A 24 127.41 -90.74 -7.83
CA GLU A 24 126.64 -91.92 -7.41
C GLU A 24 125.51 -92.26 -8.41
N GLY A 25 125.40 -91.53 -9.53
CA GLY A 25 124.38 -91.75 -10.57
C GLY A 25 122.98 -91.32 -10.16
N LEU A 26 122.85 -90.54 -9.07
CA LEU A 26 121.59 -90.09 -8.50
C LEU A 26 121.26 -88.66 -8.92
N ASP A 27 120.00 -88.42 -9.23
CA ASP A 27 119.46 -87.07 -9.37
C ASP A 27 119.50 -86.27 -8.06
N ILE A 28 119.38 -84.96 -8.22
CA ILE A 28 119.38 -83.98 -7.13
C ILE A 28 117.92 -83.54 -6.95
N PHE A 29 117.29 -83.94 -5.85
CA PHE A 29 115.90 -83.55 -5.58
C PHE A 29 115.86 -82.11 -5.06
N PRO A 30 114.77 -81.36 -5.29
CA PRO A 30 114.63 -80.00 -4.76
C PRO A 30 114.84 -79.91 -3.24
N SER A 31 114.39 -80.93 -2.49
CA SER A 31 114.60 -81.06 -1.04
C SER A 31 116.07 -81.14 -0.63
N ASP A 32 116.97 -81.66 -1.47
CA ASP A 32 118.41 -81.70 -1.20
C ASP A 32 119.08 -80.32 -1.34
N ILE A 33 118.41 -79.39 -2.05
CA ILE A 33 118.86 -78.01 -2.27
C ILE A 33 118.18 -77.07 -1.28
N GLU A 34 116.95 -77.34 -0.85
CA GLU A 34 116.12 -76.42 -0.06
C GLU A 34 116.73 -76.07 1.32
N ASP A 35 117.39 -77.01 2.01
CA ASP A 35 118.16 -76.68 3.23
C ASP A 35 119.27 -75.66 2.95
N TYR A 36 120.00 -75.84 1.84
CA TYR A 36 121.04 -74.90 1.43
C TYR A 36 120.46 -73.57 0.93
N ARG A 37 119.29 -73.55 0.28
CA ARG A 37 118.54 -72.33 -0.06
C ARG A 37 118.14 -71.57 1.21
N CYS A 38 117.59 -72.25 2.21
CA CYS A 38 117.26 -71.68 3.52
C CYS A 38 118.50 -71.10 4.23
N ARG A 39 119.63 -71.82 4.22
CA ARG A 39 120.90 -71.38 4.84
C ARG A 39 121.53 -70.19 4.09
N ILE A 40 121.51 -70.20 2.76
CA ILE A 40 121.96 -69.08 1.91
C ILE A 40 121.08 -67.85 2.16
N ASN A 41 119.75 -68.00 2.19
CA ASN A 41 118.82 -66.89 2.41
C ASN A 41 119.02 -66.22 3.78
N ARG A 42 119.29 -67.00 4.84
CA ARG A 42 119.66 -66.46 6.16
C ARG A 42 120.93 -65.62 6.10
N VAL A 43 122.01 -66.13 5.51
CA VAL A 43 123.30 -65.41 5.41
C VAL A 43 123.23 -64.19 4.50
N LEU A 44 122.32 -64.17 3.52
CA LEU A 44 122.07 -63.01 2.65
C LEU A 44 121.03 -62.02 3.19
N ASN A 45 120.43 -62.26 4.36
CA ASN A 45 119.28 -61.50 4.88
C ASN A 45 118.13 -61.34 3.85
N ALA A 46 117.93 -62.35 3.00
CA ALA A 46 116.84 -62.36 2.04
C ALA A 46 115.49 -62.53 2.75
N PRO A 47 114.46 -61.69 2.47
CA PRO A 47 113.13 -61.86 3.04
C PRO A 47 112.57 -63.27 2.79
N SER A 48 111.82 -63.80 3.75
CA SER A 48 111.17 -65.11 3.55
C SER A 48 110.02 -64.99 2.54
N GLU A 49 109.64 -66.12 1.94
CA GLU A 49 108.51 -66.19 1.01
C GLU A 49 107.18 -65.77 1.70
N ASP A 50 107.04 -66.08 2.99
CA ASP A 50 105.93 -65.62 3.84
C ASP A 50 105.98 -64.10 4.11
N ASP A 51 107.16 -63.48 4.22
CA ASP A 51 107.26 -62.03 4.45
C ASP A 51 106.96 -61.24 3.17
N MET A 52 107.41 -61.74 2.01
CA MET A 52 106.98 -61.23 0.71
C MET A 52 105.47 -61.35 0.54
N LYS A 53 104.88 -62.49 0.94
CA LYS A 53 103.42 -62.69 0.91
C LYS A 53 102.69 -61.68 1.80
N LYS A 54 103.11 -61.48 3.06
CA LYS A 54 102.54 -60.45 3.97
C LYS A 54 102.61 -59.04 3.37
N LEU A 55 103.69 -58.70 2.64
CA LEU A 55 103.81 -57.41 1.96
C LEU A 55 102.81 -57.27 0.80
N TYR A 56 102.60 -58.32 0.00
CA TYR A 56 101.57 -58.31 -1.05
C TYR A 56 100.14 -58.28 -0.48
N ASP A 57 99.86 -59.05 0.57
CA ASP A 57 98.54 -59.04 1.24
C ASP A 57 98.24 -57.64 1.79
N ARG A 58 99.23 -56.98 2.43
CA ARG A 58 99.11 -55.61 2.93
C ARG A 58 99.01 -54.55 1.83
N LEU A 59 99.68 -54.74 0.68
CA LEU A 59 99.53 -53.84 -0.48
C LEU A 59 98.11 -53.92 -1.06
N ASN A 60 97.56 -55.13 -1.19
CA ASN A 60 96.17 -55.35 -1.60
C ASN A 60 95.13 -54.82 -0.60
N GLU A 61 95.51 -54.62 0.67
CA GLU A 61 94.68 -54.00 1.70
C GLU A 61 94.69 -52.47 1.55
N VAL A 62 95.88 -51.87 1.41
CA VAL A 62 96.05 -50.42 1.14
C VAL A 62 95.39 -50.00 -0.17
N ASP A 63 95.47 -50.79 -1.24
CA ASP A 63 94.77 -50.50 -2.50
C ASP A 63 93.24 -50.51 -2.34
N LYS A 64 92.67 -51.33 -1.45
CA LYS A 64 91.23 -51.30 -1.15
C LYS A 64 90.86 -50.06 -0.34
N GLU A 65 91.67 -49.70 0.65
CA GLU A 65 91.49 -48.46 1.42
C GLU A 65 91.55 -47.23 0.50
N MET A 66 92.54 -47.16 -0.40
CA MET A 66 92.71 -46.08 -1.37
C MET A 66 91.51 -45.96 -2.33
N ASN A 67 90.98 -47.08 -2.82
CA ASN A 67 89.76 -47.08 -3.64
C ASN A 67 88.51 -46.69 -2.83
N SER A 68 88.42 -47.06 -1.55
CA SER A 68 87.34 -46.60 -0.68
C SER A 68 87.42 -45.10 -0.42
N ILE A 69 88.62 -44.54 -0.23
CA ILE A 69 88.84 -43.10 -0.07
C ILE A 69 88.45 -42.35 -1.34
N ASN A 70 88.89 -42.81 -2.52
CA ASN A 70 88.52 -42.18 -3.81
C ASN A 70 87.00 -42.14 -4.04
N ASN A 71 86.25 -43.15 -3.58
CA ASN A 71 84.78 -43.14 -3.65
C ASN A 71 84.18 -42.10 -2.67
N VAL A 72 84.68 -42.02 -1.43
CA VAL A 72 84.26 -41.01 -0.45
C VAL A 72 84.63 -39.59 -0.91
N ASP A 73 85.75 -39.39 -1.58
CA ASP A 73 86.14 -38.13 -2.23
C ASP A 73 85.17 -37.74 -3.37
N GLY A 74 84.68 -38.74 -4.13
CA GLY A 74 83.67 -38.56 -5.17
C GLY A 74 82.28 -38.26 -4.61
N GLU A 75 81.90 -38.93 -3.51
CA GLU A 75 80.69 -38.64 -2.76
C GLU A 75 80.77 -37.28 -2.06
N GLU A 76 81.90 -36.90 -1.45
CA GLU A 76 82.11 -35.56 -0.87
C GLU A 76 82.00 -34.50 -1.96
N ARG A 77 82.60 -34.69 -3.14
CA ARG A 77 82.41 -33.75 -4.25
C ARG A 77 80.96 -33.71 -4.70
N SER A 78 80.29 -34.83 -4.90
CA SER A 78 78.86 -34.84 -5.27
C SER A 78 77.94 -34.26 -4.18
N LEU A 79 78.30 -34.39 -2.91
CA LEU A 79 77.61 -33.84 -1.74
C LEU A 79 77.95 -32.37 -1.48
N ARG A 80 79.14 -31.91 -1.85
CA ARG A 80 79.54 -30.50 -1.89
C ARG A 80 78.92 -29.78 -3.06
N THR A 81 78.92 -30.41 -4.23
CA THR A 81 78.08 -30.04 -5.37
C THR A 81 76.66 -29.95 -4.81
N GLN A 82 76.03 -31.01 -4.26
CA GLN A 82 74.79 -30.98 -3.42
C GLN A 82 74.87 -30.15 -2.11
N LEU A 83 75.86 -29.28 -1.98
CA LEU A 83 75.98 -28.18 -1.03
C LEU A 83 76.42 -26.85 -1.71
N ALA A 84 76.15 -26.62 -3.02
CA ALA A 84 76.25 -25.30 -3.68
C ALA A 84 75.15 -24.79 -4.72
N GLU A 85 74.04 -25.52 -4.95
CA GLU A 85 72.60 -25.33 -5.43
C GLU A 85 71.29 -26.05 -4.63
N THR A 86 70.61 -26.07 -3.35
CA THR A 86 70.41 -25.67 -1.77
C THR A 86 70.78 -24.32 -0.81
N GLU A 87 71.94 -23.54 -0.65
CA GLU A 87 72.47 -22.12 -0.23
C GLU A 87 72.29 -20.70 -0.96
N PHE A 88 72.28 -20.49 -2.31
CA PHE A 88 72.29 -19.21 -3.09
C PHE A 88 71.01 -18.61 -3.80
N SER A 89 69.96 -19.33 -4.18
CA SER A 89 68.67 -18.88 -4.82
C SER A 89 67.37 -18.85 -3.93
N LEU A 90 67.48 -19.14 -2.64
CA LEU A 90 66.69 -18.78 -1.45
C LEU A 90 67.26 -17.50 -0.85
N LYS A 91 68.52 -17.13 -1.09
CA LYS A 91 68.82 -15.69 -1.22
C LYS A 91 67.81 -15.05 -2.19
N SER A 92 67.46 -15.71 -3.30
CA SER A 92 66.36 -15.30 -4.21
C SER A 92 64.93 -15.70 -3.76
N LEU A 93 64.73 -16.58 -2.78
CA LEU A 93 63.39 -16.90 -2.23
C LEU A 93 63.04 -16.01 -1.06
N ASP A 94 64.00 -15.73 -0.18
CA ASP A 94 63.99 -14.65 0.79
C ASP A 94 63.88 -13.31 0.06
N GLU A 95 64.41 -13.18 -1.16
CA GLU A 95 64.11 -12.04 -2.05
C GLU A 95 62.63 -12.03 -2.49
N LYS A 96 62.08 -13.12 -3.04
CA LYS A 96 60.63 -13.18 -3.36
C LYS A 96 59.73 -13.08 -2.12
N LEU A 97 60.18 -13.54 -0.95
CA LEU A 97 59.50 -13.46 0.33
C LEU A 97 59.49 -12.00 0.80
N ARG A 98 60.62 -11.29 0.74
CA ARG A 98 60.71 -9.85 1.00
C ARG A 98 59.87 -9.01 0.02
N ASP A 99 59.84 -9.38 -1.26
CA ASP A 99 58.93 -8.76 -2.24
C ASP A 99 57.46 -8.96 -1.83
N HIS A 100 57.06 -10.20 -1.52
CA HIS A 100 55.71 -10.51 -1.05
C HIS A 100 55.36 -9.87 0.30
N GLU A 101 56.29 -9.72 1.24
CA GLU A 101 56.12 -8.93 2.47
C GLU A 101 55.86 -7.46 2.14
N SER A 102 56.60 -6.87 1.17
CA SER A 102 56.37 -5.50 0.70
C SER A 102 54.99 -5.33 0.04
N GLN A 103 54.50 -6.37 -0.65
CA GLN A 103 53.17 -6.40 -1.26
C GLN A 103 52.07 -6.50 -0.20
N ILE A 104 52.25 -7.37 0.81
CA ILE A 104 51.33 -7.51 1.95
C ILE A 104 51.25 -6.21 2.75
N ALA A 105 52.37 -5.50 2.95
CA ALA A 105 52.37 -4.19 3.63
C ALA A 105 51.53 -3.14 2.87
N LYS A 106 51.69 -3.05 1.53
CA LYS A 106 50.88 -2.16 0.67
C LYS A 106 49.40 -2.53 0.64
N LEU A 107 49.08 -3.83 0.71
CA LEU A 107 47.69 -4.29 0.77
C LEU A 107 47.03 -3.94 2.11
N LYS A 108 47.77 -3.99 3.23
CA LYS A 108 47.27 -3.58 4.55
C LYS A 108 46.93 -2.09 4.61
N SER A 109 47.82 -1.21 4.15
CA SER A 109 47.52 0.24 4.16
C SER A 109 46.33 0.60 3.26
N LEU A 110 46.18 -0.06 2.11
CA LEU A 110 45.01 0.09 1.23
C LEU A 110 43.71 -0.46 1.84
N ASP A 111 43.78 -1.46 2.71
CA ASP A 111 42.61 -1.96 3.44
C ASP A 111 42.23 -1.00 4.59
N GLU A 112 43.22 -0.52 5.35
CA GLU A 112 43.06 0.49 6.40
C GLU A 112 42.35 1.75 5.87
N GLU A 113 42.87 2.36 4.79
CA GLU A 113 42.25 3.49 4.06
C GLU A 113 40.79 3.19 3.66
N ARG A 114 40.51 1.98 3.15
CA ARG A 114 39.15 1.56 2.78
C ARG A 114 38.23 1.43 3.99
N THR A 115 38.72 0.96 5.14
CA THR A 115 37.90 0.90 6.36
C THR A 115 37.52 2.29 6.87
N GLU A 116 38.37 3.30 6.67
CA GLU A 116 38.07 4.69 7.04
C GLU A 116 37.02 5.30 6.10
N VAL A 117 37.19 5.14 4.78
CA VAL A 117 36.20 5.58 3.79
C VAL A 117 34.84 4.90 4.01
N LEU A 118 34.81 3.61 4.36
CA LEU A 118 33.57 2.90 4.70
C LEU A 118 32.89 3.49 5.95
N LYS A 119 33.63 3.80 7.02
CA LYS A 119 33.09 4.44 8.24
C LYS A 119 32.49 5.83 7.92
N GLU A 120 33.16 6.63 7.08
CA GLU A 120 32.61 7.91 6.62
C GLU A 120 31.31 7.74 5.84
N LEU A 121 31.25 6.77 4.93
CA LEU A 121 30.05 6.51 4.11
C LEU A 121 28.89 6.01 4.97
N GLU A 122 29.14 5.15 5.96
CA GLU A 122 28.13 4.73 6.93
C GLU A 122 27.58 5.90 7.75
N LEU A 123 28.44 6.84 8.17
CA LEU A 123 28.03 8.03 8.91
C LEU A 123 27.14 8.94 8.04
N LYS A 124 27.62 9.28 6.83
CA LYS A 124 26.90 10.12 5.86
C LYS A 124 25.55 9.50 5.45
N ASN A 125 25.46 8.16 5.35
CA ASN A 125 24.20 7.48 5.08
C ASN A 125 23.22 7.59 6.27
N LYS A 126 23.68 7.41 7.52
CA LYS A 126 22.84 7.59 8.73
C LYS A 126 22.33 9.04 8.85
N GLU A 127 23.15 10.03 8.50
CA GLU A 127 22.72 11.44 8.44
C GLU A 127 21.66 11.67 7.37
N ALA A 128 21.84 11.10 6.17
CA ALA A 128 20.87 11.18 5.08
C ALA A 128 19.53 10.49 5.44
N GLU A 129 19.56 9.33 6.10
CA GLU A 129 18.37 8.64 6.60
C GLU A 129 17.58 9.49 7.61
N GLN A 130 18.27 10.14 8.55
CA GLN A 130 17.65 11.06 9.52
C GLN A 130 17.03 12.29 8.86
N GLN A 131 17.73 12.89 7.88
CA GLN A 131 17.18 14.01 7.10
C GLN A 131 15.93 13.58 6.31
N LEU A 132 15.96 12.41 5.66
CA LEU A 132 14.86 11.88 4.86
C LEU A 132 13.65 11.52 5.74
N ALA A 133 13.86 10.96 6.93
CA ALA A 133 12.81 10.76 7.92
C ALA A 133 12.17 12.09 8.36
N THR A 134 12.99 13.12 8.60
CA THR A 134 12.52 14.47 8.97
C THR A 134 11.68 15.12 7.85
N VAL A 135 12.08 14.95 6.58
CA VAL A 135 11.30 15.42 5.43
C VAL A 135 9.98 14.67 5.31
N ARG A 136 9.97 13.34 5.44
CA ARG A 136 8.73 12.53 5.43
C ARG A 136 7.73 12.97 6.50
N ALA A 137 8.20 13.27 7.72
CA ALA A 137 7.35 13.78 8.78
C ALA A 137 6.67 15.11 8.41
N LYS A 138 7.43 16.06 7.85
CA LYS A 138 6.91 17.38 7.40
C LYS A 138 5.94 17.28 6.22
N VAL A 139 6.19 16.36 5.28
CA VAL A 139 5.26 16.10 4.16
C VAL A 139 3.93 15.59 4.72
N LYS A 140 3.96 14.58 5.61
CA LYS A 140 2.74 14.06 6.23
C LYS A 140 1.99 15.14 7.03
N GLU A 141 2.70 15.97 7.80
CA GLU A 141 2.09 17.09 8.54
C GLU A 141 1.37 18.07 7.59
N GLN A 142 1.92 18.34 6.40
CA GLN A 142 1.28 19.17 5.39
C GLN A 142 0.10 18.47 4.69
N GLU A 143 0.18 17.16 4.46
CA GLU A 143 -0.94 16.35 3.94
C GLU A 143 -2.11 16.36 4.94
N ASP A 144 -1.87 16.01 6.21
CA ASP A 144 -2.86 16.01 7.29
C ASP A 144 -3.48 17.42 7.48
N ALA A 145 -2.68 18.49 7.45
CA ALA A 145 -3.15 19.88 7.54
C ALA A 145 -3.81 20.43 6.25
N GLY A 146 -3.62 19.76 5.12
CA GLY A 146 -4.31 20.02 3.85
C GLY A 146 -5.70 19.37 3.84
N TYR A 147 -5.75 18.06 4.11
CA TYR A 147 -6.99 17.31 4.23
C TYR A 147 -7.88 17.85 5.36
N GLY A 148 -7.31 18.24 6.50
CA GLY A 148 -8.06 18.85 7.61
C GLY A 148 -8.80 20.13 7.21
N ARG A 149 -8.17 21.01 6.42
CA ARG A 149 -8.81 22.23 5.90
C ARG A 149 -9.87 21.92 4.84
N LEU A 150 -9.58 21.03 3.90
CA LEU A 150 -10.55 20.64 2.86
C LEU A 150 -11.78 19.95 3.46
N ALA A 151 -11.61 19.15 4.53
CA ALA A 151 -12.72 18.55 5.28
C ALA A 151 -13.57 19.61 6.00
N GLN A 152 -12.95 20.62 6.62
CA GLN A 152 -13.67 21.74 7.23
C GLN A 152 -14.46 22.56 6.20
N GLU A 153 -13.85 22.87 5.05
CA GLU A 153 -14.55 23.55 3.95
C GLU A 153 -15.72 22.73 3.40
N TYR A 154 -15.56 21.41 3.26
CA TYR A 154 -16.63 20.51 2.83
C TYR A 154 -17.81 20.48 3.81
N ILE A 155 -17.53 20.40 5.14
CA ILE A 155 -18.57 20.44 6.18
C ILE A 155 -19.32 21.77 6.14
N MET A 156 -18.59 22.90 6.17
CA MET A 156 -19.16 24.25 6.10
C MET A 156 -19.96 24.53 4.82
N LEU A 157 -19.59 23.87 3.70
CA LEU A 157 -20.32 23.98 2.44
C LEU A 157 -21.59 23.12 2.47
N ARG A 158 -21.53 21.90 3.04
CA ARG A 158 -22.68 21.01 3.21
C ARG A 158 -23.75 21.63 4.10
N GLU A 159 -23.38 22.11 5.29
CA GLU A 159 -24.32 22.79 6.22
C GLU A 159 -25.03 23.97 5.54
N ARG A 160 -24.31 24.71 4.68
CA ARG A 160 -24.85 25.82 3.89
C ARG A 160 -25.77 25.38 2.76
N VAL A 161 -25.60 24.19 2.21
CA VAL A 161 -26.54 23.58 1.25
C VAL A 161 -27.78 23.09 1.98
N ASP A 162 -27.64 22.36 3.08
CA ASP A 162 -28.74 21.82 3.87
C ASP A 162 -29.64 22.96 4.41
N ALA A 163 -29.04 24.05 4.93
CA ALA A 163 -29.78 25.25 5.34
C ALA A 163 -30.52 25.96 4.17
N ARG A 164 -29.97 25.91 2.95
CA ARG A 164 -30.64 26.47 1.75
C ARG A 164 -31.77 25.58 1.25
N LEU A 165 -31.67 24.26 1.43
CA LEU A 165 -32.75 23.33 1.12
C LEU A 165 -33.93 23.55 2.06
N HIS A 166 -33.70 23.64 3.38
CA HIS A 166 -34.76 23.98 4.34
C HIS A 166 -35.43 25.33 4.04
N ALA A 167 -34.65 26.39 3.75
CA ALA A 167 -35.21 27.69 3.38
C ALA A 167 -36.03 27.65 2.07
N LYS A 168 -35.63 26.82 1.10
CA LYS A 168 -36.42 26.57 -0.13
C LYS A 168 -37.72 25.83 0.20
N ASP A 169 -37.68 24.82 1.05
CA ASP A 169 -38.85 23.99 1.37
C ASP A 169 -39.87 24.75 2.22
N ASP A 170 -39.43 25.69 3.05
CA ASP A 170 -40.34 26.62 3.76
C ASP A 170 -40.97 27.65 2.81
N LEU A 171 -40.22 28.16 1.81
CA LEU A 171 -40.79 29.01 0.75
C LEU A 171 -41.79 28.24 -0.13
N ILE A 172 -41.58 26.95 -0.39
CA ILE A 172 -42.55 26.11 -1.11
C ILE A 172 -43.86 26.01 -0.32
N LYS A 173 -43.80 25.73 0.99
CA LYS A 173 -45.00 25.70 1.86
C LYS A 173 -45.73 27.05 1.89
N GLU A 174 -45.01 28.18 1.89
CA GLU A 174 -45.66 29.49 1.79
C GLU A 174 -46.37 29.65 0.44
N VAL A 175 -45.74 29.29 -0.68
CA VAL A 175 -46.36 29.35 -2.01
C VAL A 175 -47.60 28.44 -2.10
N GLU A 176 -47.50 27.19 -1.67
CA GLU A 176 -48.63 26.24 -1.64
C GLU A 176 -49.80 26.79 -0.81
N GLN A 177 -49.52 27.39 0.35
CA GLN A 177 -50.55 28.02 1.19
C GLN A 177 -51.17 29.25 0.49
N LYS A 178 -50.37 30.07 -0.19
CA LYS A 178 -50.86 31.22 -0.98
C LYS A 178 -51.72 30.77 -2.17
N GLU A 179 -51.37 29.68 -2.84
CA GLU A 179 -52.15 29.11 -3.94
C GLU A 179 -53.48 28.53 -3.45
N LEU A 180 -53.50 27.86 -2.29
CA LEU A 180 -54.73 27.41 -1.63
C LEU A 180 -55.63 28.59 -1.25
N ASP A 181 -55.08 29.66 -0.66
CA ASP A 181 -55.86 30.85 -0.27
C ASP A 181 -56.31 31.67 -1.49
N TYR A 182 -55.51 31.74 -2.55
CA TYR A 182 -55.94 32.31 -3.83
C TYR A 182 -57.12 31.51 -4.40
N THR A 183 -57.01 30.19 -4.49
CA THR A 183 -58.07 29.29 -4.99
C THR A 183 -59.36 29.41 -4.18
N ARG A 184 -59.25 29.47 -2.84
CA ARG A 184 -60.38 29.74 -1.94
C ARG A 184 -61.03 31.09 -2.25
N SER A 185 -60.23 32.14 -2.44
CA SER A 185 -60.74 33.48 -2.74
C SER A 185 -61.43 33.53 -4.11
N GLU A 186 -60.85 32.93 -5.15
CA GLU A 186 -61.42 32.86 -6.50
C GLU A 186 -62.78 32.15 -6.52
N GLY A 187 -62.92 31.06 -5.76
CA GLY A 187 -64.19 30.36 -5.57
C GLY A 187 -65.33 31.24 -5.01
N THR A 188 -65.02 32.33 -4.29
CA THR A 188 -66.04 33.28 -3.80
C THR A 188 -66.39 34.38 -4.82
N ILE A 189 -65.58 34.60 -5.86
CA ILE A 189 -65.77 35.70 -6.81
C ILE A 189 -67.00 35.45 -7.69
N ALA A 190 -67.18 34.23 -8.21
CA ALA A 190 -68.31 33.92 -9.09
C ALA A 190 -69.69 34.03 -8.37
N PRO A 191 -69.92 33.44 -7.18
CA PRO A 191 -71.16 33.66 -6.41
C PRO A 191 -71.41 35.14 -6.08
N THR A 192 -70.36 35.90 -5.78
CA THR A 192 -70.47 37.34 -5.46
C THR A 192 -70.82 38.17 -6.70
N LEU A 193 -70.25 37.84 -7.87
CA LEU A 193 -70.62 38.46 -9.14
C LEU A 193 -72.06 38.13 -9.54
N ASP A 194 -72.54 36.90 -9.31
CA ASP A 194 -73.93 36.55 -9.61
C ASP A 194 -74.92 37.24 -8.66
N ALA A 195 -74.59 37.40 -7.38
CA ALA A 195 -75.37 38.22 -6.46
C ALA A 195 -75.41 39.70 -6.89
N TYR A 196 -74.27 40.26 -7.30
CA TYR A 196 -74.19 41.60 -7.89
C TYR A 196 -75.02 41.72 -9.18
N ASN A 197 -74.96 40.74 -10.08
CA ASN A 197 -75.73 40.72 -11.32
C ASN A 197 -77.24 40.67 -11.07
N ARG A 198 -77.70 39.90 -10.07
CA ARG A 198 -79.11 39.89 -9.61
C ARG A 198 -79.53 41.25 -9.06
N LEU A 199 -78.66 41.93 -8.31
CA LEU A 199 -78.90 43.29 -7.79
C LEU A 199 -78.97 44.33 -8.93
N VAL A 200 -78.04 44.31 -9.88
CA VAL A 200 -78.08 45.19 -11.08
C VAL A 200 -79.33 44.92 -11.92
N GLY A 201 -79.69 43.65 -12.13
CA GLY A 201 -80.93 43.27 -12.83
C GLY A 201 -82.21 43.76 -12.13
N SER A 202 -82.18 43.89 -10.81
CA SER A 202 -83.28 44.45 -10.01
C SER A 202 -83.32 45.98 -10.10
N LEU A 203 -82.17 46.65 -9.92
CA LEU A 203 -82.05 48.11 -9.99
C LEU A 203 -82.23 48.67 -11.41
N ARG A 204 -82.10 47.86 -12.47
CA ARG A 204 -82.43 48.26 -13.85
C ARG A 204 -83.93 48.42 -14.10
N LYS A 205 -84.81 47.95 -13.20
CA LYS A 205 -86.26 48.12 -13.29
C LYS A 205 -86.68 49.53 -12.79
N PRO A 206 -87.78 50.12 -13.30
CA PRO A 206 -88.38 51.29 -12.67
C PRO A 206 -88.79 50.98 -11.21
N PRO A 207 -88.69 51.94 -10.26
CA PRO A 207 -88.31 53.34 -10.45
C PRO A 207 -86.78 53.60 -10.43
N PHE A 208 -85.95 52.60 -10.10
CA PHE A 208 -84.52 52.80 -9.79
C PHE A 208 -83.61 52.89 -11.02
N SER A 209 -84.11 52.57 -12.22
CA SER A 209 -83.37 52.53 -13.48
C SER A 209 -82.59 53.81 -13.83
N GLN A 210 -82.98 54.97 -13.29
CA GLN A 210 -82.25 56.24 -13.42
C GLN A 210 -80.92 56.22 -12.66
N ILE A 211 -80.91 55.77 -11.40
CA ILE A 211 -79.72 55.70 -10.52
C ILE A 211 -78.70 54.72 -11.11
N THR A 212 -79.19 53.58 -11.59
CA THR A 212 -78.39 52.50 -12.19
C THR A 212 -77.65 52.94 -13.46
N LYS A 213 -78.23 53.90 -14.21
CA LYS A 213 -77.54 54.58 -15.33
C LYS A 213 -76.53 55.61 -14.83
N ASN A 214 -76.90 56.46 -13.86
CA ASN A 214 -76.01 57.48 -13.30
C ASN A 214 -74.73 56.90 -12.69
N CYS A 215 -74.81 55.67 -12.14
CA CYS A 215 -73.69 54.99 -11.49
C CYS A 215 -72.95 53.99 -12.41
N ASN A 216 -73.25 53.96 -13.71
CA ASN A 216 -72.66 53.04 -14.70
C ASN A 216 -72.64 51.57 -14.23
N LEU A 217 -73.77 51.07 -13.71
CA LEU A 217 -73.88 49.70 -13.23
C LEU A 217 -74.17 48.72 -14.37
N GLU A 218 -73.13 47.98 -14.76
CA GLU A 218 -73.16 46.97 -15.80
C GLU A 218 -73.10 45.54 -15.25
N VAL A 219 -73.69 44.60 -16.00
CA VAL A 219 -73.69 43.17 -15.68
C VAL A 219 -72.33 42.60 -16.04
N CYS A 220 -71.62 42.04 -15.05
CA CYS A 220 -70.23 41.60 -15.20
C CYS A 220 -70.17 40.06 -15.17
N THR A 221 -69.50 39.45 -16.16
CA THR A 221 -69.41 37.99 -16.26
C THR A 221 -67.99 37.49 -16.03
N TYR A 222 -67.85 36.43 -15.22
CA TYR A 222 -66.56 35.84 -14.87
C TYR A 222 -66.00 34.93 -15.99
N ARG A 223 -65.93 35.46 -17.22
CA ARG A 223 -65.23 34.79 -18.33
C ARG A 223 -63.75 35.19 -18.33
N LYS A 224 -62.88 34.30 -18.83
CA LYS A 224 -61.43 34.54 -18.97
C LYS A 224 -61.17 35.91 -19.61
N GLY A 225 -60.64 36.85 -18.83
CA GLY A 225 -60.53 38.27 -19.19
C GLY A 225 -61.03 39.25 -18.10
N PHE A 226 -61.73 38.77 -17.06
CA PHE A 226 -62.00 39.57 -15.87
C PHE A 226 -60.70 39.79 -15.06
N ASP A 227 -60.03 40.91 -15.29
CA ASP A 227 -58.82 41.32 -14.56
C ASP A 227 -59.22 41.80 -13.16
N ILE A 228 -59.16 40.89 -12.17
CA ILE A 228 -59.54 41.14 -10.78
C ILE A 228 -58.85 42.40 -10.22
N ALA A 229 -57.57 42.61 -10.56
CA ALA A 229 -56.77 43.73 -10.04
C ALA A 229 -57.22 45.10 -10.58
N LYS A 230 -57.83 45.15 -11.77
CA LYS A 230 -58.30 46.41 -12.40
C LYS A 230 -59.81 46.59 -12.33
N GLN A 231 -60.59 45.52 -12.46
CA GLN A 231 -62.05 45.59 -12.61
C GLN A 231 -62.78 45.57 -11.27
N LEU A 232 -62.26 44.83 -10.26
CA LEU A 232 -62.89 44.78 -8.93
C LEU A 232 -62.90 46.15 -8.21
N PRO A 233 -61.82 46.98 -8.22
CA PRO A 233 -61.86 48.30 -7.60
C PRO A 233 -62.89 49.24 -8.23
N LEU A 234 -63.02 49.22 -9.56
CA LEU A 234 -64.02 50.00 -10.31
C LEU A 234 -65.44 49.55 -9.97
N LEU A 235 -65.67 48.23 -9.90
CA LEU A 235 -66.97 47.68 -9.51
C LEU A 235 -67.38 48.14 -8.10
N VAL A 236 -66.46 48.05 -7.14
CA VAL A 236 -66.67 48.49 -5.74
C VAL A 236 -66.94 50.00 -5.67
N GLN A 237 -66.26 50.81 -6.49
CA GLN A 237 -66.50 52.25 -6.57
C GLN A 237 -67.90 52.58 -7.12
N ASN A 238 -68.32 51.94 -8.22
CA ASN A 238 -69.64 52.15 -8.81
C ASN A 238 -70.78 51.66 -7.88
N VAL A 239 -70.57 50.55 -7.17
CA VAL A 239 -71.54 50.05 -6.16
C VAL A 239 -71.66 51.03 -4.99
N LYS A 240 -70.55 51.59 -4.47
CA LYS A 240 -70.60 52.60 -3.41
C LYS A 240 -71.37 53.85 -3.83
N ALA A 241 -71.08 54.40 -5.00
CA ALA A 241 -71.81 55.55 -5.55
C ALA A 241 -73.31 55.27 -5.73
N CYS A 242 -73.69 54.04 -6.09
CA CYS A 242 -75.09 53.63 -6.16
C CYS A 242 -75.75 53.51 -4.77
N VAL A 243 -75.06 52.95 -3.78
CA VAL A 243 -75.56 52.89 -2.38
C VAL A 243 -75.77 54.29 -1.82
N GLU A 244 -74.85 55.22 -2.08
CA GLU A 244 -74.98 56.64 -1.69
C GLU A 244 -76.21 57.30 -2.35
N GLN A 245 -76.40 57.13 -3.67
CA GLN A 245 -77.59 57.65 -4.36
C GLN A 245 -78.90 56.98 -3.90
N LEU A 246 -78.90 55.68 -3.60
CA LEU A 246 -80.05 54.98 -3.05
C LEU A 246 -80.38 55.45 -1.62
N THR A 247 -79.37 55.75 -0.79
CA THR A 247 -79.58 56.30 0.57
C THR A 247 -80.17 57.70 0.52
N LEU A 248 -79.71 58.56 -0.40
CA LEU A 248 -80.29 59.88 -0.65
C LEU A 248 -81.73 59.79 -1.19
N ALA A 249 -82.01 58.82 -2.07
CA ALA A 249 -83.36 58.58 -2.57
C ALA A 249 -84.30 58.02 -1.47
N LEU A 250 -83.79 57.13 -0.61
CA LEU A 250 -84.53 56.54 0.50
C LEU A 250 -84.89 57.60 1.55
N THR A 251 -83.92 58.37 2.04
CA THR A 251 -84.16 59.43 3.03
C THR A 251 -85.14 60.50 2.55
N SER A 252 -85.10 60.88 1.26
CA SER A 252 -86.11 61.75 0.65
C SER A 252 -87.51 61.12 0.59
N LYS A 253 -87.60 59.79 0.43
CA LYS A 253 -88.86 59.03 0.47
C LYS A 253 -89.38 58.82 1.89
N GLU A 254 -88.51 58.63 2.88
CA GLU A 254 -88.84 58.51 4.30
C GLU A 254 -89.38 59.82 4.86
N GLN A 255 -88.76 60.96 4.52
CA GLN A 255 -89.28 62.30 4.83
C GLN A 255 -90.69 62.49 4.25
N ARG A 256 -90.87 62.20 2.96
CA ARG A 256 -92.19 62.28 2.31
C ARG A 256 -93.19 61.24 2.80
N LEU A 257 -92.74 60.10 3.30
CA LEU A 257 -93.59 59.12 4.00
C LEU A 257 -94.02 59.66 5.35
N SER A 258 -93.16 60.35 6.10
CA SER A 258 -93.52 61.01 7.35
C SER A 258 -94.60 62.07 7.12
N GLU A 259 -94.42 62.96 6.12
CA GLU A 259 -95.45 63.92 5.68
C GLU A 259 -96.77 63.26 5.26
N LEU A 260 -96.72 62.06 4.68
CA LEU A 260 -97.89 61.29 4.26
C LEU A 260 -98.51 60.46 5.38
N VAL A 261 -97.75 60.09 6.41
CA VAL A 261 -98.23 59.43 7.63
C VAL A 261 -98.94 60.44 8.52
N GLU A 262 -98.40 61.64 8.73
CA GLU A 262 -99.13 62.74 9.40
C GLU A 262 -100.46 63.03 8.69
N ARG A 263 -100.46 63.08 7.35
CA ARG A 263 -101.69 63.24 6.56
C ARG A 263 -102.60 62.02 6.66
N LEU A 264 -102.07 60.81 6.70
CA LEU A 264 -102.86 59.60 6.90
C LEU A 264 -103.42 59.52 8.32
N GLU A 265 -102.78 60.06 9.35
CA GLU A 265 -103.38 60.17 10.68
C GLU A 265 -104.55 61.18 10.66
N THR A 266 -104.42 62.31 9.94
CA THR A 266 -105.55 63.25 9.71
C THR A 266 -106.65 62.73 8.78
N LEU A 267 -106.39 61.67 8.01
CA LEU A 267 -107.38 61.02 7.13
C LEU A 267 -107.95 59.74 7.75
N GLN A 268 -107.20 58.99 8.55
CA GLN A 268 -107.64 57.82 9.30
C GLN A 268 -108.63 58.26 10.38
N SER A 269 -108.34 59.35 11.10
CA SER A 269 -109.32 60.03 11.97
C SER A 269 -110.55 60.60 11.24
N SER A 270 -110.57 60.55 9.89
CA SER A 270 -111.70 60.88 9.01
C SER A 270 -112.19 59.68 8.17
N ILE A 271 -111.68 58.46 8.43
CA ILE A 271 -112.01 57.19 7.74
C ILE A 271 -112.42 56.11 8.76
N ASP A 272 -112.03 56.22 10.03
CA ASP A 272 -112.62 55.50 11.17
C ASP A 272 -114.13 55.81 11.33
N SER A 273 -114.64 56.77 10.56
CA SER A 273 -116.06 57.06 10.34
C SER A 273 -116.71 56.31 9.16
N SER A 274 -116.00 55.43 8.43
CA SER A 274 -116.49 54.76 7.21
C SER A 274 -115.65 53.55 6.76
N GLU A 275 -116.17 52.33 6.97
CA GLU A 275 -115.57 51.06 6.49
C GLU A 275 -115.79 50.82 4.98
N LEU A 276 -114.83 50.17 4.26
CA LEU A 276 -114.98 49.49 2.93
C LEU A 276 -113.63 48.77 2.53
N PRO A 277 -113.48 48.01 1.41
CA PRO A 277 -113.19 46.57 1.53
C PRO A 277 -111.81 46.06 1.02
N ASP A 278 -110.86 46.93 0.69
CA ASP A 278 -109.62 46.57 -0.07
C ASP A 278 -108.69 45.53 0.60
N VAL A 279 -108.88 45.25 1.90
CA VAL A 279 -108.10 44.23 2.62
C VAL A 279 -108.27 42.83 2.02
N GLN A 280 -109.46 42.52 1.48
CA GLN A 280 -109.77 41.18 1.00
C GLN A 280 -108.94 40.77 -0.23
N ALA A 281 -108.64 41.71 -1.14
CA ALA A 281 -107.88 41.43 -2.37
C ALA A 281 -106.42 41.04 -2.09
N LYS A 282 -105.79 41.69 -1.10
CA LYS A 282 -104.40 41.41 -0.69
C LYS A 282 -104.22 40.02 -0.08
N LEU A 283 -105.29 39.45 0.50
CA LEU A 283 -105.26 38.11 1.10
C LEU A 283 -105.13 37.00 0.05
N ASP A 284 -105.65 37.21 -1.16
CA ASP A 284 -105.60 36.20 -2.23
C ASP A 284 -104.30 36.28 -3.05
N GLU A 285 -103.69 37.47 -3.18
CA GLU A 285 -102.37 37.66 -3.78
C GLU A 285 -101.27 36.89 -3.00
N VAL A 286 -101.28 36.98 -1.66
CA VAL A 286 -100.34 36.28 -0.78
C VAL A 286 -100.42 34.75 -0.90
N LYS A 287 -101.60 34.18 -1.20
CA LYS A 287 -101.76 32.72 -1.40
C LYS A 287 -101.09 32.23 -2.68
N ILE A 288 -101.06 33.06 -3.72
CA ILE A 288 -100.47 32.74 -5.02
C ILE A 288 -98.93 32.72 -4.93
N ASP A 289 -98.33 33.60 -4.13
CA ASP A 289 -96.88 33.63 -3.94
C ASP A 289 -96.38 32.53 -2.99
N LEU A 290 -97.19 32.09 -2.01
CA LEU A 290 -96.91 30.89 -1.21
C LEU A 290 -96.76 29.64 -2.07
N ALA A 291 -97.69 29.40 -3.01
CA ALA A 291 -97.66 28.21 -3.87
C ALA A 291 -96.40 28.12 -4.77
N LYS A 292 -95.82 29.26 -5.17
CA LYS A 292 -94.57 29.32 -5.95
C LYS A 292 -93.33 29.01 -5.09
N LEU A 293 -93.41 29.32 -3.80
CA LEU A 293 -92.34 29.04 -2.83
C LEU A 293 -92.21 27.54 -2.57
N ASP A 294 -93.33 26.82 -2.49
CA ASP A 294 -93.36 25.36 -2.37
C ASP A 294 -92.78 24.67 -3.62
N GLU A 295 -93.04 25.19 -4.82
CA GLU A 295 -92.49 24.67 -6.09
C GLU A 295 -90.96 24.82 -6.15
N LEU A 296 -90.42 26.01 -5.80
CA LEU A 296 -88.98 26.26 -5.76
C LEU A 296 -88.26 25.42 -4.68
N LEU A 297 -88.90 25.17 -3.55
CA LEU A 297 -88.36 24.27 -2.51
C LEU A 297 -88.22 22.83 -3.03
N ALA A 298 -89.19 22.33 -3.81
CA ALA A 298 -89.11 20.99 -4.39
C ALA A 298 -87.96 20.84 -5.40
N GLU A 299 -87.67 21.88 -6.20
CA GLU A 299 -86.52 21.88 -7.11
C GLU A 299 -85.18 21.82 -6.34
N GLU A 300 -85.00 22.65 -5.31
CA GLU A 300 -83.78 22.66 -4.47
C GLU A 300 -83.54 21.31 -3.76
N TYR A 301 -84.56 20.67 -3.19
CA TYR A 301 -84.40 19.33 -2.61
C TYR A 301 -83.92 18.30 -3.66
N SER A 302 -84.42 18.38 -4.90
CA SER A 302 -84.01 17.48 -5.99
C SER A 302 -82.56 17.72 -6.47
N ALA A 303 -82.05 18.96 -6.33
CA ALA A 303 -80.67 19.31 -6.62
C ALA A 303 -79.74 18.85 -5.49
N HIS A 304 -80.13 19.07 -4.24
CA HIS A 304 -79.36 18.66 -3.07
C HIS A 304 -79.15 17.15 -3.00
N THR A 305 -80.18 16.35 -3.31
CA THR A 305 -80.07 14.87 -3.30
C THR A 305 -79.00 14.37 -4.29
N LYS A 306 -78.93 14.96 -5.49
CA LYS A 306 -77.90 14.62 -6.51
C LYS A 306 -76.50 15.01 -6.05
N ALA A 307 -76.35 16.18 -5.42
CA ALA A 307 -75.07 16.61 -4.87
C ALA A 307 -74.57 15.67 -3.74
N GLU A 308 -75.48 15.12 -2.94
CA GLU A 308 -75.14 14.09 -1.94
C GLU A 308 -74.73 12.76 -2.58
N GLU A 309 -75.46 12.29 -3.60
CA GLU A 309 -75.09 11.07 -4.36
C GLU A 309 -73.70 11.20 -5.00
N GLU A 310 -73.40 12.34 -5.65
CA GLU A 310 -72.09 12.63 -6.22
C GLU A 310 -70.99 12.67 -5.12
N TYR A 311 -71.24 13.36 -4.00
CA TYR A 311 -70.29 13.44 -2.88
C TYR A 311 -70.00 12.07 -2.25
N VAL A 312 -71.02 11.25 -2.03
CA VAL A 312 -70.88 9.87 -1.51
C VAL A 312 -70.09 9.02 -2.50
N SER A 313 -70.34 9.14 -3.81
CA SER A 313 -69.57 8.43 -4.83
C SER A 313 -68.08 8.78 -4.80
N LEU A 314 -67.75 10.08 -4.66
CA LEU A 314 -66.38 10.59 -4.63
C LEU A 314 -65.65 10.21 -3.34
N CYS A 315 -66.34 10.22 -2.19
CA CYS A 315 -65.82 9.66 -0.95
C CYS A 315 -65.53 8.15 -1.06
N SER A 316 -66.41 7.38 -1.73
CA SER A 316 -66.19 5.95 -1.96
C SER A 316 -65.00 5.65 -2.88
N HIS A 317 -64.64 6.59 -3.78
CA HIS A 317 -63.47 6.49 -4.64
C HIS A 317 -62.20 6.73 -3.82
N ARG A 318 -62.13 7.86 -3.10
CA ARG A 318 -61.00 8.20 -2.23
C ARG A 318 -60.71 7.16 -1.16
N ALA A 319 -61.73 6.52 -0.61
CA ALA A 319 -61.55 5.41 0.34
C ALA A 319 -60.75 4.24 -0.27
N LYS A 320 -61.03 3.90 -1.55
CA LYS A 320 -60.33 2.82 -2.27
C LYS A 320 -58.90 3.21 -2.65
N GLU A 321 -58.67 4.47 -3.04
CA GLU A 321 -57.32 5.00 -3.28
C GLU A 321 -56.46 4.93 -2.01
N LEU A 322 -57.02 5.35 -0.86
CA LEU A 322 -56.35 5.32 0.44
C LEU A 322 -56.04 3.88 0.89
N GLU A 323 -56.93 2.93 0.62
CA GLU A 323 -56.72 1.50 0.91
C GLU A 323 -55.66 0.86 -0.01
N GLN A 324 -55.57 1.28 -1.28
CA GLN A 324 -54.47 0.89 -2.18
C GLN A 324 -53.13 1.45 -1.73
N LEU A 325 -53.07 2.73 -1.33
CA LEU A 325 -51.85 3.37 -0.81
C LEU A 325 -51.37 2.71 0.50
N LYS A 326 -52.30 2.38 1.41
CA LYS A 326 -51.98 1.59 2.62
C LYS A 326 -51.36 0.24 2.28
N LYS A 327 -51.87 -0.46 1.26
CA LYS A 327 -51.29 -1.73 0.85
C LYS A 327 -49.89 -1.56 0.28
N GLN A 328 -49.68 -0.58 -0.60
CA GLN A 328 -48.35 -0.27 -1.16
C GLN A 328 -47.34 0.05 -0.05
N LEU A 329 -47.73 0.82 0.96
CA LEU A 329 -46.87 1.15 2.09
C LEU A 329 -46.47 -0.10 2.90
N ILE A 330 -47.38 -1.05 3.13
CA ILE A 330 -47.08 -2.34 3.79
C ILE A 330 -46.16 -3.21 2.93
N ASP A 331 -46.38 -3.25 1.61
CA ASP A 331 -45.55 -4.02 0.67
C ASP A 331 -44.11 -3.43 0.61
N ASP A 332 -43.95 -2.10 0.65
CA ASP A 332 -42.64 -1.43 0.70
C ASP A 332 -41.96 -1.52 2.08
N GLU A 333 -42.69 -1.47 3.20
CA GLU A 333 -42.16 -1.73 4.55
C GLU A 333 -41.56 -3.14 4.65
N GLN A 334 -42.28 -4.16 4.15
CA GLN A 334 -41.76 -5.54 4.08
C GLN A 334 -40.48 -5.61 3.24
N ARG A 335 -40.48 -4.97 2.06
CA ARG A 335 -39.30 -4.90 1.19
C ARG A 335 -38.11 -4.19 1.84
N GLN A 336 -38.35 -3.16 2.66
CA GLN A 336 -37.31 -2.50 3.43
C GLN A 336 -36.71 -3.44 4.49
N THR A 337 -37.53 -4.22 5.20
CA THR A 337 -37.02 -5.21 6.17
C THR A 337 -36.18 -6.31 5.51
N GLU A 338 -36.60 -6.82 4.35
CA GLU A 338 -35.79 -7.77 3.56
C GLU A 338 -34.42 -7.20 3.18
N LEU A 339 -34.38 -5.95 2.71
CA LEU A 339 -33.14 -5.30 2.30
C LEU A 339 -32.23 -5.02 3.50
N SER A 340 -32.80 -4.70 4.67
CA SER A 340 -32.06 -4.55 5.92
C SER A 340 -31.41 -5.87 6.36
N GLY A 341 -32.13 -6.99 6.29
CA GLY A 341 -31.57 -8.31 6.62
C GLY A 341 -30.41 -8.69 5.71
N LYS A 342 -30.57 -8.52 4.38
CA LYS A 342 -29.52 -8.79 3.39
C LYS A 342 -28.28 -7.89 3.59
N LEU A 343 -28.47 -6.64 4.04
CA LEU A 343 -27.36 -5.75 4.38
C LEU A 343 -26.60 -6.23 5.63
N GLU A 344 -27.33 -6.73 6.64
CA GLU A 344 -26.72 -7.25 7.88
C GLU A 344 -25.95 -8.56 7.64
N GLU A 345 -26.44 -9.45 6.77
CA GLU A 345 -25.69 -10.61 6.28
C GLU A 345 -24.34 -10.20 5.64
N ILE A 346 -24.36 -9.22 4.72
CA ILE A 346 -23.16 -8.68 4.06
C ILE A 346 -22.19 -8.05 5.08
N ILE A 347 -22.69 -7.41 6.13
CA ILE A 347 -21.85 -6.87 7.21
C ILE A 347 -21.19 -8.01 8.00
N GLN A 348 -21.92 -9.07 8.34
CA GLN A 348 -21.35 -10.25 9.02
C GLN A 348 -20.30 -10.96 8.16
N GLU A 349 -20.49 -11.06 6.85
CA GLU A 349 -19.47 -11.60 5.93
C GLU A 349 -18.21 -10.73 5.88
N ARG A 350 -18.37 -9.40 5.81
CA ARG A 350 -17.22 -8.46 5.85
C ARG A 350 -16.42 -8.57 7.15
N VAL A 351 -17.08 -8.75 8.30
CA VAL A 351 -16.40 -8.97 9.59
C VAL A 351 -15.60 -10.27 9.57
N LYS A 352 -16.17 -11.37 9.06
CA LYS A 352 -15.44 -12.66 8.90
C LYS A 352 -14.20 -12.49 8.00
N ILE A 353 -14.35 -11.85 6.84
CA ILE A 353 -13.24 -11.59 5.90
C ILE A 353 -12.15 -10.73 6.56
N THR A 354 -12.52 -9.68 7.29
CA THR A 354 -11.56 -8.81 8.01
C THR A 354 -10.75 -9.61 9.03
N SER A 355 -11.42 -10.43 9.88
CA SER A 355 -10.73 -11.26 10.87
C SER A 355 -9.78 -12.31 10.25
N TYR A 356 -10.07 -12.78 9.04
CA TYR A 356 -9.21 -13.70 8.29
C TYR A 356 -7.97 -12.98 7.73
N ILE A 357 -8.13 -11.75 7.23
CA ILE A 357 -7.04 -10.89 6.76
C ILE A 357 -6.12 -10.48 7.94
N GLU A 358 -6.69 -10.18 9.10
CA GLU A 358 -5.92 -9.88 10.33
C GLU A 358 -5.10 -11.09 10.78
N ASN A 359 -5.69 -12.30 10.78
CA ASN A 359 -4.98 -13.55 11.11
C ASN A 359 -3.82 -13.83 10.13
N ILE A 360 -4.04 -13.69 8.81
CA ILE A 360 -2.96 -13.79 7.82
C ILE A 360 -1.87 -12.74 8.06
N SER A 361 -2.25 -11.49 8.36
CA SER A 361 -1.31 -10.41 8.63
C SER A 361 -0.47 -10.69 9.89
N GLN A 362 -1.09 -11.26 10.93
CA GLN A 362 -0.42 -11.67 12.15
C GLN A 362 0.57 -12.84 11.90
N GLN A 363 0.20 -13.83 11.08
CA GLN A 363 1.11 -14.90 10.68
C GLN A 363 2.30 -14.35 9.86
N LEU A 364 2.03 -13.48 8.87
CA LEU A 364 3.08 -12.85 8.07
C LEU A 364 4.04 -12.00 8.91
N SER A 365 3.56 -11.33 9.96
CA SER A 365 4.40 -10.56 10.88
C SER A 365 5.42 -11.41 11.65
N VAL A 366 5.18 -12.72 11.79
CA VAL A 366 6.13 -13.69 12.37
C VAL A 366 7.03 -14.30 11.29
N PHE A 367 6.47 -14.66 10.13
CA PHE A 367 7.24 -15.29 9.05
C PHE A 367 8.23 -14.35 8.36
N VAL A 368 7.89 -13.08 8.13
CA VAL A 368 8.78 -12.13 7.42
C VAL A 368 10.11 -11.89 8.17
N PRO A 369 10.13 -11.57 9.48
CA PRO A 369 11.38 -11.46 10.25
C PRO A 369 12.21 -12.75 10.28
N TYR A 370 11.56 -13.92 10.31
CA TYR A 370 12.25 -15.21 10.26
C TYR A 370 12.94 -15.42 8.90
N ILE A 371 12.26 -15.12 7.80
CA ILE A 371 12.81 -15.19 6.44
C ILE A 371 13.96 -14.18 6.26
N GLU A 372 13.81 -12.94 6.74
CA GLU A 372 14.91 -11.97 6.75
C GLU A 372 16.12 -12.44 7.56
N SER A 373 15.90 -13.03 8.74
CA SER A 373 16.96 -13.58 9.58
C SER A 373 17.66 -14.76 8.90
N TYR A 374 16.93 -15.61 8.19
CA TYR A 374 17.49 -16.68 7.37
C TYR A 374 18.34 -16.15 6.21
N PHE A 375 17.92 -15.09 5.52
CA PHE A 375 18.74 -14.45 4.49
C PHE A 375 20.00 -13.78 5.08
N LYS A 376 19.88 -13.05 6.19
CA LYS A 376 21.01 -12.41 6.90
C LYS A 376 22.04 -13.44 7.38
N THR A 377 21.59 -14.56 7.96
CA THR A 377 22.48 -15.66 8.39
C THR A 377 23.12 -16.37 7.19
N LYS A 378 22.36 -16.63 6.11
CA LYS A 378 22.90 -17.19 4.86
C LYS A 378 23.96 -16.29 4.22
N GLU A 379 23.76 -14.97 4.22
CA GLU A 379 24.79 -14.01 3.80
C GLU A 379 26.04 -14.07 4.69
N SER A 380 25.88 -14.06 6.02
CA SER A 380 27.03 -14.12 6.93
C SER A 380 27.83 -15.43 6.77
N ALA A 381 27.15 -16.55 6.55
CA ALA A 381 27.77 -17.85 6.26
C ALA A 381 28.50 -17.83 4.90
N ASN A 382 27.95 -17.18 3.88
CA ASN A 382 28.61 -17.01 2.58
C ASN A 382 29.86 -16.12 2.69
N ARG A 383 29.81 -15.01 3.44
CA ARG A 383 30.98 -14.15 3.73
C ARG A 383 32.06 -14.95 4.48
N THR A 384 31.67 -15.76 5.46
CA THR A 384 32.58 -16.66 6.21
C THR A 384 33.19 -17.74 5.31
N TRP A 385 32.42 -18.32 4.39
CA TRP A 385 32.94 -19.26 3.39
C TRP A 385 33.94 -18.62 2.43
N GLN A 386 33.67 -17.40 1.96
CA GLN A 386 34.62 -16.64 1.14
C GLN A 386 35.90 -16.31 1.91
N MET A 387 35.80 -15.96 3.19
CA MET A 387 36.96 -15.78 4.07
C MET A 387 37.79 -17.06 4.21
N HIS A 388 37.18 -18.22 4.48
CA HIS A 388 37.90 -19.49 4.53
C HIS A 388 38.52 -19.89 3.17
N ILE A 389 37.85 -19.62 2.05
CA ILE A 389 38.41 -19.84 0.71
C ILE A 389 39.62 -18.93 0.44
N ASN A 390 39.60 -17.69 0.94
CA ASN A 390 40.74 -16.79 0.84
C ASN A 390 41.90 -17.22 1.75
N ILE A 391 41.63 -17.64 2.99
CA ILE A 391 42.65 -18.21 3.89
C ILE A 391 43.27 -19.47 3.26
N LEU A 392 42.48 -20.42 2.77
CA LEU A 392 43.00 -21.60 2.06
C LEU A 392 43.79 -21.23 0.81
N ARG A 393 43.42 -20.17 0.09
CA ARG A 393 44.19 -19.64 -1.05
C ARG A 393 45.53 -19.06 -0.61
N GLU A 394 45.56 -18.31 0.50
CA GLU A 394 46.78 -17.77 1.10
C GLU A 394 47.67 -18.87 1.69
N GLU A 395 47.09 -19.92 2.29
CA GLU A 395 47.81 -21.09 2.77
C GLU A 395 48.38 -21.92 1.62
N VAL A 396 47.61 -22.14 0.53
CA VAL A 396 48.10 -22.80 -0.69
C VAL A 396 49.17 -21.95 -1.38
N GLN A 397 49.04 -20.62 -1.40
CA GLN A 397 50.10 -19.73 -1.89
C GLN A 397 51.33 -19.74 -0.95
N SER A 398 51.13 -19.83 0.35
CA SER A 398 52.20 -19.95 1.36
C SER A 398 52.87 -21.33 1.32
N ALA A 399 52.16 -22.38 0.96
CA ALA A 399 52.68 -23.73 0.75
C ALA A 399 53.38 -23.83 -0.62
N ALA A 400 52.83 -23.24 -1.68
CA ALA A 400 53.49 -23.11 -2.98
C ALA A 400 54.77 -22.30 -2.85
N ARG A 401 54.74 -21.13 -2.19
CA ARG A 401 55.92 -20.37 -1.78
C ARG A 401 56.86 -21.24 -0.94
N ARG A 402 56.39 -22.01 0.06
CA ARG A 402 57.26 -22.87 0.88
C ARG A 402 57.88 -24.06 0.13
N ILE A 403 57.22 -24.57 -0.91
CA ILE A 403 57.76 -25.58 -1.83
C ILE A 403 58.74 -24.91 -2.77
N GLU A 404 58.45 -23.70 -3.27
CA GLU A 404 59.43 -22.88 -3.97
C GLU A 404 60.64 -22.63 -3.04
N ASN A 405 60.42 -22.32 -1.75
CA ASN A 405 61.45 -22.13 -0.70
C ASN A 405 62.17 -23.44 -0.31
N LYS A 406 61.90 -24.54 -1.00
CA LYS A 406 62.61 -25.83 -0.90
C LYS A 406 63.08 -26.37 -2.25
N VAL A 407 62.49 -25.93 -3.36
CA VAL A 407 62.96 -26.24 -4.72
C VAL A 407 64.05 -25.25 -5.13
N ARG A 408 63.88 -23.95 -4.89
CA ARG A 408 65.01 -23.02 -5.00
C ARG A 408 65.94 -23.12 -3.79
N LYS A 409 65.47 -23.53 -2.59
CA LYS A 409 66.31 -24.22 -1.56
C LYS A 409 66.62 -25.69 -1.89
N ALA A 410 66.72 -25.96 -3.18
CA ALA A 410 67.36 -27.07 -3.88
C ALA A 410 67.83 -26.64 -5.30
N LEU A 411 68.08 -25.32 -5.47
CA LEU A 411 68.77 -24.65 -6.61
C LEU A 411 69.64 -23.44 -6.10
N GLU A 412 70.26 -23.61 -4.92
CA GLU A 412 71.10 -22.76 -4.00
C GLU A 412 72.54 -23.30 -3.36
N GLU A 413 72.65 -24.56 -2.82
CA GLU A 413 73.48 -25.69 -2.17
C GLU A 413 73.27 -27.22 -2.84
N ASN A 414 73.49 -27.98 -4.00
CA ASN A 414 73.70 -28.24 -5.53
C ASN A 414 74.81 -27.86 -6.66
N SER A 415 75.50 -26.70 -6.86
CA SER A 415 76.50 -26.47 -7.95
C SER A 415 77.74 -25.57 -7.69
N LEU A 416 77.72 -24.43 -6.99
CA LEU A 416 78.91 -23.54 -6.69
C LEU A 416 80.00 -24.17 -5.76
N SER A 417 80.17 -25.49 -5.82
CA SER A 417 81.20 -26.35 -5.21
C SER A 417 81.40 -27.61 -6.07
N GLU A 418 81.02 -27.55 -7.35
CA GLU A 418 82.04 -27.37 -8.39
C GLU A 418 82.98 -26.19 -8.05
#